data_AF-A0A395J0S2-F1
#
_entry.id   AF-A0A395J0S2-F1
#
_cell.length_a   1.000
_cell.length_b   1.000
_cell.length_c   1.000
_cell.angle_alpha   90.00
_cell.angle_beta   90.00
_cell.angle_gamma   90.00
#
_symmetry.space_group_name_H-M   'P 1'
#
loop_
_entity.id
_entity.type
_entity.pdbx_description
1 polymer ?
#
loop_
_entity_poly.entity_id
_entity_poly.type
_entity_poly.pdbx_seq_one_letter_code
_entity_poly.pdbx_strand_id
1 'polypeptide(L)'
;MEKVPQIFASSQGHGEVEQSQGSGGGGPVEAVFWVKEAMTQWRFKGEAYIVGQDIEGSGQESSGTRTVKMKIGERMRVVKEDGKGDWSWAKEITAHFGNISPGMRGSFKNPIPGTAVSQPPNDPNWSLGQKVSDLNDEVARKNFRVVIIKPIEVEQLDLSVPDGARRWRFTYVGPNRDDGENIGEWNKEELWP
;
A
#
# COMPACT_ATOMS: atom_id res chain seq x y z
N MET A 1 8.60 1.70 -12.74
CA MET A 1 7.49 2.19 -11.87
C MET A 1 8.02 3.37 -11.07
N GLU A 2 7.79 4.61 -11.49
CA GLU A 2 8.39 5.79 -10.85
C GLU A 2 7.90 6.06 -9.41
N LYS A 3 6.71 5.56 -9.07
CA LYS A 3 6.09 5.82 -7.76
C LYS A 3 6.79 5.15 -6.58
N VAL A 4 7.33 3.94 -6.76
CA VAL A 4 8.03 3.25 -5.68
C VAL A 4 9.32 4.00 -5.27
N PRO A 5 10.23 4.38 -6.20
CA PRO A 5 11.35 5.26 -5.88
C PRO A 5 10.94 6.58 -5.23
N GLN A 6 9.84 7.22 -5.67
CA GLN A 6 9.35 8.47 -5.08
C GLN A 6 8.93 8.29 -3.60
N ILE A 7 8.28 7.17 -3.25
CA ILE A 7 7.92 6.86 -1.85
C ILE A 7 9.17 6.67 -0.99
N PHE A 8 10.23 6.06 -1.53
CA PHE A 8 11.49 5.88 -0.80
C PHE A 8 12.23 7.22 -0.63
N ALA A 9 12.37 8.00 -1.70
CA ALA A 9 13.10 9.27 -1.69
C ALA A 9 12.43 10.34 -0.79
N SER A 10 11.10 10.29 -0.64
CA SER A 10 10.33 11.20 0.22
C SER A 10 10.17 10.71 1.66
N SER A 11 10.67 9.51 1.99
CA SER A 11 10.72 9.04 3.38
C SER A 11 11.77 9.81 4.18
N GLN A 12 11.70 9.77 5.52
CA GLN A 12 12.68 10.43 6.39
C GLN A 12 14.14 9.97 6.15
N GLY A 13 14.32 8.75 5.64
CA GLY A 13 15.64 8.20 5.31
C GLY A 13 16.15 8.57 3.92
N HIS A 14 15.34 9.26 3.09
CA HIS A 14 15.65 9.64 1.71
C HIS A 14 16.24 8.48 0.88
N GLY A 15 15.52 7.37 0.82
CA GLY A 15 16.01 6.15 0.20
C GLY A 15 16.31 6.30 -1.29
N GLU A 16 17.41 5.68 -1.73
CA GLU A 16 17.89 5.70 -3.11
C GLU A 16 17.10 4.73 -4.01
N VAL A 17 17.22 4.90 -5.33
CA VAL A 17 16.52 4.06 -6.32
C VAL A 17 16.86 2.57 -6.18
N GLU A 18 18.10 2.23 -5.83
CA GLU A 18 18.53 0.85 -5.62
C GLU A 18 17.79 0.19 -4.45
N GLN A 19 17.57 0.94 -3.37
CA GLN A 19 16.83 0.45 -2.19
C GLN A 19 15.35 0.23 -2.49
N SER A 20 14.80 0.99 -3.46
CA SER A 20 13.40 0.89 -3.88
C SER A 20 13.05 -0.42 -4.61
N GLN A 21 14.04 -1.27 -4.90
CA GLN A 21 13.81 -2.60 -5.47
C GLN A 21 13.25 -3.60 -4.45
N GLY A 22 13.44 -3.38 -3.15
CA GLY A 22 12.99 -4.25 -2.07
C GLY A 22 11.82 -3.70 -1.27
N SER A 23 11.66 -4.21 -0.05
CA SER A 23 10.70 -3.74 0.93
C SER A 23 11.21 -2.49 1.65
N GLY A 24 10.32 -1.56 2.01
CA GLY A 24 10.72 -0.29 2.64
C GLY A 24 9.68 0.82 2.47
N GLY A 25 10.12 2.06 2.33
CA GLY A 25 9.27 3.23 2.15
C GLY A 25 9.10 4.06 3.43
N GLY A 26 7.87 4.51 3.69
CA GLY A 26 7.55 5.49 4.72
C GLY A 26 7.41 6.92 4.21
N GLY A 27 7.35 7.11 2.88
CA GLY A 27 7.04 8.41 2.28
C GLY A 27 5.56 8.79 2.45
N PRO A 28 5.24 10.09 2.49
CA PRO A 28 3.87 10.56 2.64
C PRO A 28 3.03 10.24 1.40
N VAL A 29 1.79 9.81 1.62
CA VAL A 29 0.79 9.60 0.58
C VAL A 29 -0.57 10.11 1.00
N GLU A 30 -1.39 10.43 0.01
CA GLU A 30 -2.82 10.62 0.18
C GLU A 30 -3.55 9.84 -0.91
N ALA A 31 -4.40 8.89 -0.51
CA ALA A 31 -5.29 8.17 -1.41
C ALA A 31 -6.69 8.79 -1.34
N VAL A 32 -7.25 9.12 -2.50
CA VAL A 32 -8.58 9.72 -2.62
C VAL A 32 -9.50 8.75 -3.36
N PHE A 33 -10.63 8.44 -2.75
CA PHE A 33 -11.66 7.57 -3.31
C PHE A 33 -12.96 8.34 -3.43
N TRP A 34 -13.52 8.39 -4.63
CA TRP A 34 -14.86 8.91 -4.86
C TRP A 34 -15.83 7.75 -5.08
N VAL A 35 -16.83 7.62 -4.21
CA VAL A 35 -17.90 6.63 -4.31
C VAL A 35 -19.13 7.34 -4.85
N LYS A 36 -19.30 7.29 -6.19
CA LYS A 36 -20.32 8.05 -6.90
C LYS A 36 -21.74 7.73 -6.42
N GLU A 37 -22.03 6.45 -6.21
CA GLU A 37 -23.36 5.97 -5.81
C GLU A 37 -23.76 6.47 -4.43
N ALA A 38 -22.79 6.61 -3.52
CA ALA A 38 -22.99 7.14 -2.17
C ALA A 38 -22.77 8.66 -2.09
N MET A 39 -22.38 9.30 -3.20
CA MET A 39 -21.96 10.71 -3.23
C MET A 39 -20.96 11.06 -2.12
N THR A 40 -20.05 10.13 -1.81
CA THR A 40 -19.13 10.24 -0.69
C THR A 40 -17.68 10.17 -1.18
N GLN A 41 -16.85 11.11 -0.74
CA GLN A 41 -15.40 11.06 -0.92
C GLN A 41 -14.73 10.59 0.36
N TRP A 42 -13.74 9.70 0.23
CA TRP A 42 -12.83 9.33 1.28
C TRP A 42 -11.40 9.75 0.93
N ARG A 43 -10.68 10.34 1.88
CA ARG A 43 -9.26 10.65 1.74
C ARG A 43 -8.49 9.96 2.87
N PHE A 44 -7.44 9.23 2.52
CA PHE A 44 -6.59 8.53 3.47
C PHE A 44 -5.18 9.11 3.37
N LYS A 45 -4.80 9.91 4.37
CA LYS A 45 -3.49 10.55 4.45
C LYS A 45 -2.62 9.79 5.45
N GLY A 46 -1.38 9.52 5.06
CA GLY A 46 -0.47 8.73 5.88
C GLY A 46 0.86 8.45 5.22
N GLU A 47 1.48 7.37 5.67
CA GLU A 47 2.77 6.88 5.17
C GLU A 47 2.54 5.60 4.34
N ALA A 48 3.20 5.48 3.19
CA ALA A 48 3.14 4.27 2.37
C ALA A 48 4.37 3.39 2.57
N TYR A 49 4.12 2.10 2.80
CA TYR A 49 5.15 1.07 2.91
C TYR A 49 5.01 0.07 1.77
N ILE A 50 6.14 -0.25 1.15
CA ILE A 50 6.24 -1.18 0.04
C ILE A 50 6.69 -2.52 0.59
N VAL A 51 5.95 -3.57 0.26
CA VAL A 51 6.27 -4.95 0.60
C VAL A 51 6.61 -5.71 -0.68
N GLY A 52 7.87 -6.11 -0.77
CA GLY A 52 8.42 -6.94 -1.83
C GLY A 52 8.68 -8.37 -1.37
N GLN A 53 9.26 -9.19 -2.25
CA GLN A 53 9.55 -10.60 -1.96
C GLN A 53 10.61 -10.81 -0.88
N ASP A 54 11.43 -9.78 -0.65
CA ASP A 54 12.52 -9.78 0.32
C ASP A 54 12.04 -9.64 1.78
N ILE A 55 10.74 -9.41 2.02
CA ILE A 55 10.16 -9.22 3.37
C ILE A 55 10.48 -10.37 4.33
N GLU A 56 10.60 -11.60 3.82
CA GLU A 56 10.94 -12.82 4.55
C GLU A 56 12.01 -13.64 3.81
N GLY A 57 12.98 -12.94 3.20
CA GLY A 57 14.09 -13.58 2.50
C GLY A 57 15.02 -14.37 3.43
N SER A 58 15.75 -15.33 2.87
CA SER A 58 16.68 -16.22 3.59
C SER A 58 18.04 -15.58 3.96
N GLY A 59 18.25 -14.30 3.63
CA GLY A 59 19.49 -13.57 3.87
C GLY A 59 19.44 -12.65 5.09
N GLN A 60 20.49 -11.83 5.25
CA GLN A 60 20.48 -10.78 6.27
C GLN A 60 19.34 -9.79 5.98
N GLU A 61 18.50 -9.56 6.99
CA GLU A 61 17.36 -8.66 6.87
C GLU A 61 17.82 -7.23 6.53
N SER A 62 17.26 -6.68 5.45
CA SER A 62 17.54 -5.29 5.04
C SER A 62 16.95 -4.30 6.04
N SER A 63 17.51 -3.09 6.10
CA SER A 63 16.94 -2.00 6.90
C SER A 63 15.50 -1.68 6.48
N GLY A 64 15.19 -1.77 5.19
CA GLY A 64 13.85 -1.56 4.65
C GLY A 64 12.83 -2.59 5.15
N THR A 65 13.17 -3.89 5.10
CA THR A 65 12.34 -4.97 5.65
C THR A 65 12.06 -4.76 7.14
N ARG A 66 13.09 -4.41 7.93
CA ARG A 66 12.93 -4.13 9.36
C ARG A 66 11.99 -2.95 9.62
N THR A 67 12.15 -1.87 8.85
CA THR A 67 11.29 -0.69 8.94
C THR A 67 9.82 -1.03 8.66
N VAL A 68 9.54 -1.80 7.60
CA VAL A 68 8.16 -2.23 7.26
C VAL A 68 7.57 -3.05 8.41
N LYS A 69 8.27 -4.10 8.87
CA LYS A 69 7.80 -4.98 9.95
C LYS A 69 7.50 -4.20 11.23
N MET A 70 8.40 -3.30 11.62
CA MET A 70 8.23 -2.46 12.80
C MET A 70 7.04 -1.50 12.63
N LYS A 71 7.04 -0.67 11.58
CA LYS A 71 6.08 0.42 11.43
C LYS A 71 4.65 -0.04 11.15
N ILE A 72 4.50 -1.15 10.43
CA ILE A 72 3.18 -1.75 10.23
C ILE A 72 2.77 -2.56 11.46
N GLY A 73 3.71 -3.30 12.08
CA GLY A 73 3.46 -4.06 13.31
C GLY A 73 2.92 -3.20 14.46
N GLU A 74 3.36 -1.95 14.59
CA GLU A 74 2.81 -0.95 15.54
C GLU A 74 1.29 -0.73 15.40
N ARG A 75 0.69 -1.02 14.24
CA ARG A 75 -0.75 -0.81 13.94
C ARG A 75 -1.51 -2.11 13.68
N MET A 76 -0.83 -3.24 13.71
CA MET A 76 -1.46 -4.53 13.55
C MET A 76 -2.01 -5.01 14.89
N ARG A 77 -3.21 -5.60 14.86
CA ARG A 77 -3.80 -6.28 16.01
C ARG A 77 -3.89 -7.77 15.76
N VAL A 78 -3.73 -8.57 16.81
CA VAL A 78 -4.00 -9.99 16.75
C VAL A 78 -5.52 -10.18 16.72
N VAL A 79 -6.02 -10.82 15.66
CA VAL A 79 -7.46 -11.10 15.50
C VAL A 79 -7.82 -12.45 16.13
N LYS A 80 -6.91 -13.42 16.09
CA LYS A 80 -7.03 -14.75 16.71
C LYS A 80 -5.69 -15.15 17.29
N GLU A 81 -5.62 -15.41 18.59
CA GLU A 81 -4.38 -15.80 19.26
C GLU A 81 -3.80 -17.11 18.70
N ASP A 82 -4.65 -18.12 18.51
CA ASP A 82 -4.22 -19.44 18.00
C ASP A 82 -3.64 -19.38 16.57
N GLY A 83 -4.01 -18.37 15.78
CA GLY A 83 -3.53 -18.18 14.40
C GLY A 83 -2.29 -17.29 14.29
N LYS A 84 -1.79 -16.75 15.41
CA LYS A 84 -0.67 -15.80 15.39
C LYS A 84 0.62 -16.41 14.83
N GLY A 85 0.89 -17.68 15.13
CA GLY A 85 2.07 -18.39 14.63
C GLY A 85 2.01 -18.76 13.15
N ASP A 86 0.80 -18.82 12.57
CA ASP A 86 0.58 -19.22 11.17
C ASP A 86 0.60 -18.04 10.19
N TRP A 87 0.70 -16.81 10.71
CA TRP A 87 0.74 -15.60 9.91
C TRP A 87 2.15 -15.35 9.38
N SER A 88 2.27 -15.07 8.08
CA SER A 88 3.53 -14.68 7.46
C SER A 88 3.33 -13.67 6.34
N TRP A 89 4.30 -12.77 6.19
CA TRP A 89 4.25 -11.75 5.14
C TRP A 89 4.30 -12.36 3.74
N ALA A 90 5.11 -13.40 3.54
CA ALA A 90 5.24 -14.07 2.24
C ALA A 90 3.92 -14.72 1.81
N LYS A 91 3.16 -15.28 2.77
CA LYS A 91 1.83 -15.84 2.51
C LYS A 91 0.85 -14.75 2.09
N GLU A 92 0.83 -13.61 2.77
CA GLU A 92 -0.04 -12.48 2.41
C GLU A 92 0.29 -11.90 1.02
N ILE A 93 1.56 -11.68 0.68
CA ILE A 93 1.97 -11.22 -0.65
C ILE A 93 1.52 -12.21 -1.74
N THR A 94 1.68 -13.51 -1.46
CA THR A 94 1.29 -14.57 -2.39
C THR A 94 -0.23 -14.64 -2.56
N ALA A 95 -0.99 -14.49 -1.46
CA ALA A 95 -2.45 -14.40 -1.51
C ALA A 95 -2.92 -13.18 -2.32
N HIS A 96 -2.34 -12.00 -2.11
CA HIS A 96 -2.65 -10.82 -2.91
C HIS A 96 -2.38 -11.01 -4.41
N PHE A 97 -1.26 -11.64 -4.77
CA PHE A 97 -0.95 -11.96 -6.17
C PHE A 97 -1.90 -13.03 -6.75
N GLY A 98 -2.31 -14.00 -5.95
CA GLY A 98 -3.27 -15.03 -6.33
C GLY A 98 -4.68 -14.50 -6.56
N ASN A 99 -5.08 -13.47 -5.81
CA ASN A 99 -6.43 -12.90 -5.84
C ASN A 99 -6.72 -11.99 -7.04
N ILE A 100 -5.71 -11.55 -7.79
CA ILE A 100 -5.90 -10.77 -9.03
C ILE A 100 -6.09 -11.68 -10.25
N SER A 101 -6.71 -11.18 -11.32
CA SER A 101 -6.96 -12.00 -12.52
C SER A 101 -5.65 -12.37 -13.25
N PRO A 102 -5.62 -13.46 -14.07
CA PRO A 102 -4.44 -13.81 -14.85
C PRO A 102 -3.92 -12.69 -15.76
N GLY A 103 -4.81 -11.86 -16.32
CA GLY A 103 -4.43 -10.69 -17.13
C GLY A 103 -3.79 -9.59 -16.28
N MET A 104 -4.31 -9.34 -15.08
CA MET A 104 -3.67 -8.40 -14.14
C MET A 104 -2.31 -8.90 -13.69
N ARG A 105 -2.15 -10.20 -13.40
CA ARG A 105 -0.82 -10.79 -13.13
C ARG A 105 0.13 -10.60 -14.31
N GLY A 106 -0.36 -10.79 -15.54
CA GLY A 106 0.43 -10.59 -16.76
C GLY A 106 0.94 -9.15 -16.93
N SER A 107 0.24 -8.14 -16.40
CA SER A 107 0.68 -6.75 -16.47
C SER A 107 2.00 -6.47 -15.74
N PHE A 108 2.41 -7.31 -14.79
CA PHE A 108 3.72 -7.23 -14.15
C PHE A 108 4.88 -7.69 -15.06
N LYS A 109 4.55 -8.19 -16.27
CA LYS A 109 5.50 -8.50 -17.36
C LYS A 109 5.39 -7.50 -18.51
N ASN A 110 4.73 -6.37 -18.30
CA ASN A 110 4.71 -5.30 -19.30
C ASN A 110 6.10 -4.65 -19.41
N PRO A 111 6.40 -3.97 -20.53
CA PRO A 111 7.55 -3.08 -20.64
C PRO A 111 7.55 -2.02 -19.53
N ILE A 112 8.73 -1.48 -19.21
CA ILE A 112 8.91 -0.51 -18.12
C ILE A 112 7.91 0.65 -18.28
N PRO A 113 7.02 0.88 -17.30
CA PRO A 113 6.06 1.98 -17.39
C PRO A 113 6.76 3.32 -17.53
N GLY A 114 6.32 4.14 -18.49
CA GLY A 114 6.88 5.46 -18.78
C GLY A 114 7.92 5.49 -19.93
N THR A 115 8.36 4.33 -20.44
CA THR A 115 9.24 4.30 -21.62
C THR A 115 8.48 4.62 -22.90
N ALA A 116 9.17 5.22 -23.88
CA ALA A 116 8.58 5.57 -25.16
C ALA A 116 8.20 4.33 -25.97
N VAL A 117 7.00 4.32 -26.55
CA VAL A 117 6.51 3.19 -27.39
C VAL A 117 7.37 2.95 -28.63
N SER A 118 8.07 3.98 -29.11
CA SER A 118 9.01 3.86 -30.23
C SER A 118 10.28 3.06 -29.88
N GLN A 119 10.56 2.85 -28.60
CA GLN A 119 11.68 2.04 -28.13
C GLN A 119 11.16 0.62 -27.82
N PRO A 120 11.57 -0.40 -28.59
CA PRO A 120 11.13 -1.76 -28.33
C PRO A 120 11.64 -2.24 -26.95
N PRO A 121 10.91 -3.13 -26.27
CA PRO A 121 11.36 -3.69 -25.01
C PRO A 121 12.71 -4.41 -25.17
N ASN A 122 13.58 -4.19 -24.20
CA ASN A 122 14.94 -4.73 -24.17
C ASN A 122 14.97 -6.18 -23.65
N ASP A 123 13.90 -6.65 -23.02
CA ASP A 123 13.70 -8.03 -22.59
C ASP A 123 12.58 -8.65 -23.44
N PRO A 124 12.82 -9.78 -24.15
CA PRO A 124 11.80 -10.44 -24.95
C PRO A 124 10.63 -11.00 -24.14
N ASN A 125 10.79 -11.16 -22.83
CA ASN A 125 9.70 -11.56 -21.93
C ASN A 125 8.77 -10.39 -21.59
N TRP A 126 9.10 -9.16 -22.00
CA TRP A 126 8.29 -7.99 -21.75
C TRP A 126 7.39 -7.67 -22.93
N SER A 127 6.09 -7.83 -22.73
CA SER A 127 5.07 -7.55 -23.74
C SER A 127 3.71 -7.30 -23.10
N LEU A 128 2.85 -6.56 -23.80
CA LEU A 128 1.50 -6.26 -23.35
C LEU A 128 0.55 -7.45 -23.54
N GLY A 129 -0.51 -7.52 -22.73
CA GLY A 129 -1.61 -8.48 -22.93
C GLY A 129 -1.29 -9.92 -22.53
N GLN A 130 -0.14 -10.17 -21.91
CA GLN A 130 0.21 -11.47 -21.35
C GLN A 130 -0.80 -11.91 -20.29
N LYS A 131 -0.94 -13.22 -20.10
CA LYS A 131 -1.69 -13.83 -19.00
C LYS A 131 -0.76 -14.72 -18.20
N VAL A 132 -0.83 -14.62 -16.88
CA VAL A 132 -0.03 -15.43 -15.95
C VAL A 132 -0.97 -16.21 -15.05
N SER A 133 -0.97 -17.53 -15.17
CA SER A 133 -1.71 -18.44 -14.29
C SER A 133 -0.87 -19.01 -13.16
N ASP A 134 0.45 -19.05 -13.33
CA ASP A 134 1.38 -19.50 -12.31
C ASP A 134 1.54 -18.44 -11.21
N LEU A 135 1.39 -18.87 -9.95
CA LEU A 135 1.59 -18.01 -8.78
C LEU A 135 3.07 -17.71 -8.52
N ASN A 136 3.98 -18.46 -9.14
CA ASN A 136 5.43 -18.36 -8.96
C ASN A 136 6.15 -17.83 -10.21
N ASP A 137 5.45 -17.28 -11.21
CA ASP A 137 6.09 -16.70 -12.41
C ASP A 137 7.13 -15.65 -12.01
N GLU A 138 8.41 -15.98 -12.24
CA GLU A 138 9.55 -15.23 -11.71
C GLU A 138 9.55 -13.76 -12.11
N VAL A 139 9.21 -13.45 -13.37
CA VAL A 139 9.23 -12.09 -13.91
C VAL A 139 8.11 -11.26 -13.30
N ALA A 140 6.88 -11.78 -13.30
CA ALA A 140 5.74 -11.08 -12.71
C ALA A 140 5.95 -10.86 -11.21
N ARG A 141 6.43 -11.90 -10.53
CA ARG A 141 6.68 -11.91 -9.10
C ARG A 141 7.79 -10.92 -8.72
N LYS A 142 8.87 -10.79 -9.52
CA LYS A 142 9.94 -9.80 -9.32
C LYS A 142 9.43 -8.36 -9.38
N ASN A 143 8.39 -8.08 -10.16
CA ASN A 143 7.83 -6.73 -10.35
C ASN A 143 6.59 -6.44 -9.47
N PHE A 144 5.99 -7.48 -8.89
CA PHE A 144 4.83 -7.35 -8.01
C PHE A 144 5.21 -6.76 -6.65
N ARG A 145 4.46 -5.76 -6.19
CA ARG A 145 4.60 -5.16 -4.85
C ARG A 145 3.23 -5.02 -4.21
N VAL A 146 3.16 -5.19 -2.89
CA VAL A 146 2.01 -4.78 -2.09
C VAL A 146 2.32 -3.43 -1.46
N VAL A 147 1.38 -2.49 -1.56
CA VAL A 147 1.50 -1.17 -0.95
C VAL A 147 0.56 -1.10 0.25
N ILE A 148 1.10 -0.81 1.42
CA ILE A 148 0.33 -0.62 2.65
C ILE A 148 0.35 0.86 2.98
N ILE A 149 -0.84 1.48 3.07
CA ILE A 149 -0.99 2.84 3.59
C ILE A 149 -1.25 2.72 5.09
N LYS A 150 -0.38 3.32 5.91
CA LYS A 150 -0.57 3.50 7.35
C LYS A 150 -1.20 4.89 7.57
N PRO A 151 -2.53 4.99 7.75
CA PRO A 151 -3.19 6.27 7.81
C PRO A 151 -2.91 6.95 9.16
N ILE A 152 -2.68 8.25 9.13
CA ILE A 152 -2.66 9.13 10.31
C ILE A 152 -3.88 10.03 10.37
N GLU A 153 -4.51 10.26 9.22
CA GLU A 153 -5.73 11.03 9.06
C GLU A 153 -6.61 10.38 7.98
N VAL A 154 -7.90 10.29 8.25
CA VAL A 154 -8.92 9.88 7.28
C VAL A 154 -9.98 10.97 7.22
N GLU A 155 -10.38 11.39 6.03
CA GLU A 155 -11.46 12.36 5.82
C GLU A 155 -12.59 11.69 5.05
N GLN A 156 -13.82 11.88 5.52
CA GLN A 156 -15.05 11.54 4.82
C GLN A 156 -15.78 12.83 4.47
N LEU A 157 -16.08 13.05 3.20
CA LEU A 157 -16.97 14.12 2.74
C LEU A 157 -18.22 13.48 2.14
N ASP A 158 -19.37 13.73 2.76
CA ASP A 158 -20.67 13.24 2.31
C ASP A 158 -21.44 14.39 1.65
N LEU A 159 -21.76 14.22 0.37
CA LEU A 159 -22.52 15.15 -0.46
C LEU A 159 -23.88 14.57 -0.88
N SER A 160 -24.33 13.48 -0.25
CA SER A 160 -25.57 12.78 -0.60
C SER A 160 -26.82 13.65 -0.42
N VAL A 161 -26.80 14.59 0.54
CA VAL A 161 -27.84 15.59 0.78
C VAL A 161 -27.22 16.98 0.65
N PRO A 162 -27.48 17.75 -0.42
CA PRO A 162 -26.80 19.02 -0.68
C PRO A 162 -26.85 20.03 0.49
N ASP A 163 -28.03 20.25 1.06
CA ASP A 163 -28.21 21.19 2.19
C ASP A 163 -27.74 20.61 3.53
N GLY A 164 -27.47 19.30 3.55
CA GLY A 164 -26.99 18.55 4.72
C GLY A 164 -25.56 18.05 4.55
N ALA A 165 -24.82 18.55 3.57
CA ALA A 165 -23.47 18.07 3.29
C ALA A 165 -22.60 18.23 4.54
N ARG A 166 -21.75 17.23 4.81
CA ARG A 166 -20.89 17.21 6.00
C ARG A 166 -19.55 16.57 5.72
N ARG A 167 -18.55 17.03 6.46
CA ARG A 167 -17.21 16.45 6.48
C ARG A 167 -16.91 15.91 7.87
N TRP A 168 -16.26 14.76 7.92
CA TRP A 168 -15.69 14.22 9.15
C TRP A 168 -14.20 13.97 8.96
N ARG A 169 -13.40 14.47 9.91
CA ARG A 169 -11.98 14.17 10.01
C ARG A 169 -11.76 13.19 11.15
N PHE A 170 -11.02 12.13 10.87
CA PHE A 170 -10.56 11.14 11.84
C PHE A 170 -9.05 11.25 11.93
N THR A 171 -8.53 11.59 13.11
CA THR A 171 -7.08 11.69 13.35
C THR A 171 -6.65 10.59 14.30
N TYR A 172 -5.60 9.86 13.96
CA TYR A 172 -5.09 8.82 14.84
C TYR A 172 -4.43 9.44 16.08
N VAL A 173 -4.92 9.05 17.24
CA VAL A 173 -4.43 9.53 18.55
C VAL A 173 -3.74 8.44 19.36
N GLY A 174 -3.88 7.18 18.96
CA GLY A 174 -3.24 6.03 19.61
C GLY A 174 -4.02 5.46 20.81
N PRO A 175 -3.53 4.36 21.39
CA PRO A 175 -4.26 3.56 22.39
C PRO A 175 -4.46 4.24 23.75
N ASN A 176 -3.80 5.37 24.00
CA ASN A 176 -3.68 5.96 25.35
C ASN A 176 -4.19 7.41 25.43
N ARG A 177 -5.16 7.80 24.60
CA ARG A 177 -5.78 9.14 24.65
C ARG A 177 -7.28 9.06 24.92
N ASP A 178 -7.67 9.61 26.06
CA ASP A 178 -9.06 9.70 26.55
C ASP A 178 -9.66 11.12 26.38
N ASP A 179 -9.03 11.99 25.58
CA ASP A 179 -9.54 13.34 25.31
C ASP A 179 -10.41 13.38 24.04
N GLY A 180 -11.65 13.90 24.16
CA GLY A 180 -12.53 14.17 23.02
C GLY A 180 -13.51 13.04 22.66
N GLU A 181 -14.18 13.18 21.51
CA GLU A 181 -15.06 12.14 20.93
C GLU A 181 -14.22 11.10 20.18
N ASN A 182 -13.60 10.18 20.92
CA ASN A 182 -12.76 9.13 20.36
C ASN A 182 -13.58 7.89 19.95
N ILE A 183 -13.27 7.34 18.77
CA ILE A 183 -13.74 6.05 18.28
C ILE A 183 -12.54 5.10 18.25
N GLY A 184 -12.33 4.38 19.36
CA GLY A 184 -11.10 3.60 19.55
C GLY A 184 -9.87 4.52 19.59
N GLU A 185 -8.87 4.24 18.75
CA GLU A 185 -7.61 4.98 18.68
C GLU A 185 -7.66 6.25 17.80
N TRP A 186 -8.87 6.70 17.44
CA TRP A 186 -9.10 7.80 16.50
C TRP A 186 -9.99 8.88 17.12
N ASN A 187 -9.55 10.14 17.05
CA ASN A 187 -10.40 11.29 17.35
C ASN A 187 -11.24 11.66 16.14
N LYS A 188 -12.55 11.83 16.32
CA LYS A 188 -13.49 12.24 15.27
C LYS A 188 -13.90 13.70 15.44
N GLU A 189 -13.86 14.46 14.35
CA GLU A 189 -14.28 15.86 14.29
C GLU A 189 -15.26 16.07 13.13
N GLU A 190 -16.42 16.67 13.39
CA GLU A 190 -17.36 17.12 12.34
C GLU A 190 -16.99 18.54 11.87
N LEU A 191 -16.99 18.73 10.56
CA LEU A 191 -16.52 19.92 9.88
C LEU A 191 -17.51 20.33 8.78
N TRP A 192 -17.44 21.60 8.40
CA TRP A 192 -18.13 22.07 7.20
C TRP A 192 -17.55 21.40 5.94
N PRO A 193 -18.40 21.12 4.92
CA PRO A 193 -18.02 20.49 3.65
C PRO A 193 -16.84 21.12 2.93
#